data_AF-A0A1G3RP90-F1
#
_entry.id   AF-A0A1G3RP90-F1
#
_cell.length_a   1.000
_cell.length_b   1.000
_cell.length_c   1.000
_cell.angle_alpha   90.00
_cell.angle_beta   90.00
_cell.angle_gamma   90.00
#
_symmetry.space_group_name_H-M   'P 1'
#
loop_
_entity.id
_entity.type
_entity.pdbx_description
1 polymer ?
#
loop_
_entity_poly.entity_id
_entity_poly.type
_entity_poly.pdbx_seq_one_letter_code
_entity_poly.pdbx_strand_id
1 'polypeptide(L)'
;MAEVIADVFNPDGQKIPGMTAPWAWIRGAVWLLPGGSQIIVPSFHDEWIRQHQDLVPGCANVCDVVLRKGWLSVVSYSQGYVEIMIDSRTNAESVGLCVEHLRQNLDEWRDALVMTMDAEGYIKLAPEDFMDSVSLESRIRGSLMPGTTSN
;
A
#
# COMPACT_ATOMS: atom_id res chain seq x y z
N MET A 1 -17.48 14.15 -13.26
CA MET A 1 -17.36 13.24 -14.40
C MET A 1 -17.11 11.86 -13.82
N ALA A 2 -17.93 10.85 -14.16
CA ALA A 2 -17.70 9.49 -13.67
C ALA A 2 -16.48 8.92 -14.41
N GLU A 3 -15.42 8.65 -13.66
CA GLU A 3 -14.20 8.05 -14.18
C GLU A 3 -14.50 6.62 -14.61
N VAL A 4 -14.12 6.27 -15.84
CA VAL A 4 -14.32 4.93 -16.39
C VAL A 4 -13.33 4.01 -15.68
N ILE A 5 -13.84 3.20 -14.73
CA ILE A 5 -13.06 2.15 -14.07
C ILE A 5 -12.73 1.10 -15.14
N ALA A 6 -11.46 0.99 -15.51
CA ALA A 6 -11.02 -0.05 -16.44
C ALA A 6 -11.19 -1.43 -15.80
N ASP A 7 -11.85 -2.34 -16.50
CA ASP A 7 -12.06 -3.71 -16.04
C ASP A 7 -10.73 -4.49 -16.11
N VAL A 8 -10.32 -5.07 -14.98
CA VAL A 8 -9.13 -5.94 -14.90
C VAL A 8 -9.57 -7.39 -14.73
N PHE A 9 -8.87 -8.30 -15.40
CA PHE A 9 -9.20 -9.72 -15.50
C PHE A 9 -8.07 -10.57 -14.90
N ASN A 10 -8.43 -11.68 -14.24
CA ASN A 10 -7.46 -12.68 -13.78
C ASN A 10 -6.89 -13.48 -14.99
N PRO A 11 -5.85 -14.33 -14.80
CA PRO A 11 -5.29 -15.15 -15.88
C PRO A 11 -6.30 -16.06 -16.58
N ASP A 12 -7.40 -16.39 -15.90
CA ASP A 12 -8.51 -17.20 -16.43
C ASP A 12 -9.55 -16.36 -17.20
N GLY A 13 -9.29 -15.06 -17.40
CA GLY A 13 -10.15 -14.15 -18.16
C GLY A 13 -11.42 -13.70 -17.42
N GLN A 14 -11.53 -13.92 -16.11
CA GLN A 14 -12.64 -13.43 -15.29
C GLN A 14 -12.33 -12.04 -14.73
N LYS A 15 -13.30 -11.13 -14.85
CA LYS A 15 -13.21 -9.79 -14.27
C LYS A 15 -13.07 -9.92 -12.76
N ILE A 16 -12.02 -9.31 -12.19
CA ILE A 16 -11.82 -9.29 -10.74
C ILE A 16 -12.71 -8.17 -10.18
N PRO A 17 -13.76 -8.49 -9.40
CA PRO A 17 -14.68 -7.48 -8.88
C PRO A 17 -13.94 -6.49 -7.98
N GLY A 18 -14.22 -5.20 -8.14
CA GLY A 18 -13.63 -4.15 -7.32
C GLY A 18 -12.21 -3.74 -7.70
N MET A 19 -11.67 -4.21 -8.82
CA MET A 19 -10.39 -3.69 -9.34
C MET A 19 -10.54 -2.32 -9.99
N THR A 20 -9.59 -1.42 -9.72
CA THR A 20 -9.56 -0.06 -10.28
C THR A 20 -8.38 0.17 -11.21
N ALA A 21 -8.39 1.33 -11.89
CA ALA A 21 -7.24 1.81 -12.63
C ALA A 21 -6.00 1.84 -11.72
N PRO A 22 -4.81 1.50 -12.24
CA PRO A 22 -3.59 1.53 -11.45
C PRO A 22 -3.41 2.89 -10.77
N TRP A 23 -2.95 2.86 -9.52
CA TRP A 23 -2.61 4.04 -8.74
C TRP A 23 -3.75 5.00 -8.36
N ALA A 24 -5.00 4.76 -8.76
CA ALA A 24 -6.13 5.60 -8.36
C ALA A 24 -6.22 5.77 -6.84
N TRP A 25 -6.41 7.00 -6.35
CA TRP A 25 -6.63 7.23 -4.93
C TRP A 25 -8.02 6.78 -4.50
N ILE A 26 -8.08 5.81 -3.58
CA ILE A 26 -9.32 5.30 -3.02
C ILE A 26 -9.38 5.64 -1.54
N ARG A 27 -10.50 6.21 -1.10
CA ARG A 27 -10.79 6.37 0.34
C ARG A 27 -11.24 5.04 0.92
N GLY A 28 -10.73 4.70 2.10
CA GLY A 28 -10.98 3.42 2.75
C GLY A 28 -9.88 2.40 2.49
N ALA A 29 -10.23 1.12 2.67
CA ALA A 29 -9.29 0.02 2.56
C ALA A 29 -9.16 -0.47 1.12
N VAL A 30 -7.92 -0.72 0.68
CA VAL A 30 -7.61 -1.39 -0.58
C VAL A 30 -6.48 -2.39 -0.40
N TRP A 31 -6.41 -3.36 -1.31
CA TRP A 31 -5.20 -4.13 -1.58
C TRP A 31 -4.51 -3.53 -2.78
N LEU A 32 -3.24 -3.17 -2.64
CA LEU A 32 -2.40 -2.75 -3.77
C LEU A 32 -1.55 -3.95 -4.21
N LEU A 33 -1.75 -4.38 -5.45
CA LEU A 33 -1.12 -5.57 -6.03
C LEU A 33 0.19 -5.20 -6.73
N PRO A 34 1.09 -6.18 -6.97
CA PRO A 34 2.20 -6.02 -7.88
C PRO A 34 1.77 -5.41 -9.22
N GLY A 35 2.49 -4.40 -9.69
CA GLY A 35 2.16 -3.65 -10.91
C GLY A 35 1.17 -2.48 -10.72
N GLY A 36 0.69 -2.22 -9.50
CA GLY A 36 -0.04 -0.99 -9.16
C GLY A 36 -1.55 -1.04 -9.28
N SER A 37 -2.11 -2.17 -9.74
CA SER A 37 -3.55 -2.40 -9.69
C SER A 37 -4.03 -2.53 -8.26
N GLN A 38 -5.29 -2.17 -8.02
CA GLN A 38 -5.86 -2.18 -6.67
C GLN A 38 -7.15 -2.99 -6.62
N ILE A 39 -7.43 -3.63 -5.50
CA ILE A 39 -8.74 -4.21 -5.18
C ILE A 39 -9.37 -3.39 -4.05
N ILE A 40 -10.52 -2.79 -4.30
CA ILE A 40 -11.28 -2.05 -3.28
C ILE A 40 -11.84 -3.03 -2.24
N VAL A 41 -11.67 -2.70 -0.97
CA VAL A 41 -12.25 -3.43 0.17
C VAL A 41 -13.42 -2.62 0.75
N PRO A 42 -14.69 -3.03 0.52
CA PRO A 42 -15.86 -2.26 0.96
C PRO A 42 -16.06 -2.17 2.48
N SER A 43 -15.40 -3.07 3.24
CA SER A 43 -15.54 -3.18 4.68
C SER A 43 -14.16 -3.16 5.36
N PHE A 44 -13.71 -4.29 5.90
CA PHE A 44 -12.41 -4.46 6.54
C PHE A 44 -11.64 -5.58 5.85
N HIS A 45 -10.31 -5.46 5.82
CA HIS A 45 -9.46 -6.47 5.19
C HIS A 45 -9.73 -7.89 5.71
N ASP A 46 -9.93 -8.07 7.03
CA ASP A 46 -10.16 -9.40 7.61
C ASP A 46 -11.49 -10.05 7.17
N GLU A 47 -12.57 -9.27 7.04
CA GLU A 47 -13.83 -9.79 6.50
C GLU A 47 -13.69 -10.09 5.01
N TRP A 48 -13.02 -9.22 4.26
CA TRP A 48 -12.75 -9.43 2.84
C TRP A 48 -11.93 -10.70 2.61
N ILE A 49 -10.87 -10.94 3.39
CA ILE A 49 -10.03 -12.15 3.32
C ILE A 49 -10.87 -13.40 3.56
N ARG A 50 -11.75 -13.40 4.56
CA ARG A 50 -12.64 -14.55 4.84
C ARG A 50 -13.57 -14.86 3.67
N GLN A 51 -14.03 -13.84 2.94
CA GLN A 51 -14.97 -13.99 1.83
C GLN A 51 -14.29 -14.29 0.49
N HIS A 52 -13.00 -14.00 0.34
CA HIS A 52 -12.27 -14.09 -0.94
C HIS A 52 -11.09 -15.08 -0.88
N GLN A 53 -11.31 -16.25 -0.27
CA GLN A 53 -10.30 -17.32 -0.20
C GLN A 53 -9.93 -17.92 -1.56
N ASP A 54 -10.73 -17.69 -2.59
CA ASP A 54 -10.40 -17.98 -3.99
C ASP A 54 -9.20 -17.16 -4.47
N LEU A 55 -9.09 -15.90 -4.03
CA LEU A 55 -7.97 -15.01 -4.38
C LEU A 55 -6.79 -15.13 -3.41
N VAL A 56 -7.08 -15.30 -2.12
CA VAL A 56 -6.06 -15.38 -1.05
C VAL A 56 -6.13 -16.70 -0.26
N PRO A 57 -6.01 -17.87 -0.93
CA PRO A 57 -6.20 -19.17 -0.29
C PRO A 57 -5.24 -19.38 0.88
N GLY A 58 -5.80 -19.74 2.03
CA GLY A 58 -5.06 -20.04 3.25
C GLY A 58 -4.54 -18.83 4.01
N CYS A 59 -4.88 -17.60 3.61
CA CYS A 59 -4.60 -16.39 4.37
C CYS A 59 -5.71 -16.16 5.40
N ALA A 60 -5.37 -15.95 6.66
CA ALA A 60 -6.33 -15.74 7.75
C ALA A 60 -6.47 -14.27 8.16
N ASN A 61 -5.49 -13.43 7.83
CA ASN A 61 -5.42 -12.04 8.25
C ASN A 61 -4.55 -11.21 7.27
N VAL A 62 -4.48 -9.90 7.51
CA VAL A 62 -3.70 -8.96 6.69
C VAL A 62 -2.24 -9.39 6.53
N CYS A 63 -1.59 -9.80 7.62
CA CYS A 63 -0.18 -10.20 7.60
C CYS A 63 0.06 -11.39 6.67
N ASP A 64 -0.85 -12.38 6.65
CA ASP A 64 -0.73 -13.51 5.73
C ASP A 64 -0.79 -13.06 4.27
N VAL A 65 -1.68 -12.12 3.93
CA VAL A 65 -1.78 -11.60 2.55
C VAL A 65 -0.51 -10.85 2.18
N VAL A 66 -0.03 -9.96 3.06
CA VAL A 66 1.20 -9.18 2.83
C VAL A 66 2.40 -10.10 2.64
N LEU A 67 2.61 -11.07 3.54
CA LEU A 67 3.78 -11.96 3.52
C LEU A 67 3.73 -13.03 2.43
N ARG A 68 2.55 -13.57 2.11
CA ARG A 68 2.43 -14.70 1.17
C ARG A 68 2.11 -14.30 -0.26
N LYS A 69 1.48 -13.14 -0.45
CA LYS A 69 1.08 -12.63 -1.77
C LYS A 69 1.92 -11.45 -2.24
N GLY A 70 2.64 -10.78 -1.33
CA GLY A 70 3.37 -9.55 -1.66
C GLY A 70 2.46 -8.37 -1.98
N TRP A 71 1.19 -8.42 -1.57
CA TRP A 71 0.26 -7.30 -1.74
C TRP A 71 0.42 -6.33 -0.58
N LEU A 72 0.23 -5.03 -0.83
CA LEU A 72 0.26 -4.04 0.25
C LEU A 72 -1.16 -3.82 0.78
N SER A 73 -1.28 -3.76 2.10
CA SER A 73 -2.50 -3.23 2.73
C SER A 73 -2.40 -1.72 2.74
N VAL A 74 -3.39 -1.03 2.17
CA VAL A 74 -3.47 0.44 2.19
C VAL A 74 -4.82 0.83 2.78
N VAL A 75 -4.81 1.75 3.75
CA VAL A 75 -6.01 2.33 4.33
C VAL A 75 -5.89 3.84 4.34
N SER A 76 -6.71 4.49 3.52
CA SER A 76 -6.75 5.96 3.41
C SER A 76 -7.94 6.51 4.20
N TYR A 77 -7.64 7.34 5.18
CA TYR A 77 -8.61 7.98 6.08
C TYR A 77 -8.96 9.40 5.60
N SER A 78 -9.90 10.04 6.30
CA SER A 78 -10.20 11.45 6.06
C SER A 78 -9.00 12.33 6.41
N GLN A 79 -8.97 13.53 5.82
CA GLN A 79 -7.91 14.54 6.02
C GLN A 79 -6.51 14.17 5.47
N GLY A 80 -6.42 13.15 4.61
CA GLY A 80 -5.17 12.79 3.93
C GLY A 80 -4.22 11.93 4.76
N TYR A 81 -4.70 11.29 5.82
CA TYR A 81 -3.93 10.31 6.57
C TYR A 81 -4.03 8.93 5.91
N VAL A 82 -2.91 8.26 5.68
CA VAL A 82 -2.86 6.92 5.06
C VAL A 82 -1.94 5.98 5.83
N GLU A 83 -2.40 4.74 6.01
CA GLU A 83 -1.60 3.66 6.58
C GLU A 83 -1.29 2.64 5.49
N ILE A 84 -0.02 2.25 5.37
CA ILE A 84 0.45 1.26 4.41
C ILE A 84 1.24 0.19 5.14
N MET A 85 0.89 -1.09 4.92
CA MET A 85 1.65 -2.23 5.42
C MET A 85 2.35 -2.96 4.28
N ILE A 86 3.67 -3.14 4.43
CA ILE A 86 4.53 -3.86 3.49
C ILE A 86 5.22 -5.04 4.18
N ASP A 87 5.71 -6.00 3.40
CA ASP A 87 6.34 -7.22 3.92
C ASP A 87 7.71 -6.97 4.55
N SER A 88 8.58 -6.19 3.91
CA SER A 88 9.92 -5.92 4.40
C SER A 88 10.47 -4.61 3.86
N ARG A 89 11.30 -3.96 4.67
CA ARG A 89 12.11 -2.80 4.25
C ARG A 89 13.13 -3.17 3.17
N THR A 90 13.51 -4.43 3.07
CA THR A 90 14.53 -4.93 2.13
C THR A 90 13.95 -5.45 0.84
N ASN A 91 12.63 -5.69 0.78
CA ASN A 91 11.98 -6.08 -0.47
C ASN A 91 11.82 -4.85 -1.38
N ALA A 92 12.65 -4.79 -2.43
CA ALA A 92 12.67 -3.66 -3.34
C ALA A 92 11.35 -3.47 -4.09
N GLU A 93 10.61 -4.55 -4.37
CA GLU A 93 9.32 -4.49 -5.07
C GLU A 93 8.26 -3.82 -4.18
N SER A 94 8.12 -4.29 -2.94
CA SER A 94 7.16 -3.72 -1.98
C SER A 94 7.46 -2.26 -1.65
N VAL A 95 8.74 -1.93 -1.44
CA VAL A 95 9.17 -0.54 -1.21
C VAL A 95 8.89 0.32 -2.43
N GLY A 96 9.24 -0.15 -3.64
CA GLY A 96 8.98 0.58 -4.88
C GLY A 96 7.49 0.80 -5.12
N LEU A 97 6.67 -0.23 -4.90
CA LEU A 97 5.21 -0.18 -5.03
C LEU A 97 4.58 0.82 -4.05
N CYS A 98 5.03 0.84 -2.79
CA CYS A 98 4.61 1.80 -1.78
C CYS A 98 4.98 3.24 -2.18
N VAL A 99 6.24 3.47 -2.57
CA VAL A 99 6.73 4.79 -2.97
C VAL A 99 5.99 5.31 -4.19
N GLU A 100 5.77 4.45 -5.19
CA GLU A 100 5.09 4.84 -6.41
C GLU A 100 3.62 5.18 -6.16
N HIS A 101 2.92 4.38 -5.34
CA HIS A 101 1.55 4.71 -4.96
C HIS A 101 1.42 6.07 -4.27
N LEU A 102 2.33 6.38 -3.33
CA LEU A 102 2.35 7.69 -2.67
C LEU A 102 2.72 8.82 -3.64
N ARG A 103 3.68 8.59 -4.55
CA ARG A 103 4.13 9.56 -5.56
C ARG A 103 3.03 9.95 -6.53
N GLN A 104 2.24 8.99 -7.00
CA GLN A 104 1.17 9.23 -7.96
C GLN A 104 0.00 10.01 -7.36
N ASN A 105 -0.04 10.15 -6.02
CA ASN A 105 -1.16 10.72 -5.28
C ASN A 105 -0.76 11.85 -4.31
N LEU A 106 0.31 12.60 -4.59
CA LEU A 106 0.86 13.61 -3.66
C LEU A 106 -0.17 14.65 -3.18
N ASP A 107 -1.17 14.98 -3.98
CA ASP A 107 -2.20 15.96 -3.62
C ASP A 107 -3.32 15.39 -2.72
N GLU A 108 -3.37 14.06 -2.55
CA GLU A 108 -4.46 13.35 -1.87
C GLU A 108 -4.14 12.98 -0.41
N TRP A 109 -2.88 13.02 -0.01
CA TRP A 109 -2.42 12.66 1.33
C TRP A 109 -1.49 13.72 1.95
N ARG A 110 -1.31 13.64 3.27
CA ARG A 110 -0.52 14.57 4.10
C ARG A 110 0.41 13.85 5.05
N ASP A 111 -0.07 12.76 5.62
CA ASP A 111 0.69 11.93 6.57
C ASP A 111 0.52 10.48 6.15
N ALA A 112 1.63 9.82 5.80
CA ALA A 112 1.66 8.40 5.52
C ALA A 112 2.44 7.66 6.61
N LEU A 113 1.83 6.62 7.19
CA LEU A 113 2.52 5.67 8.07
C LEU A 113 2.79 4.38 7.33
N VAL A 114 4.06 4.08 7.12
CA VAL A 114 4.51 2.82 6.52
C VAL A 114 4.94 1.86 7.63
N MET A 115 4.17 0.79 7.80
CA MET A 115 4.48 -0.33 8.68
C MET A 115 5.12 -1.45 7.88
N THR A 116 6.09 -2.13 8.48
CA THR A 116 6.85 -3.20 7.82
C THR A 116 6.80 -4.47 8.66
N MET A 117 6.53 -5.62 8.07
CA MET A 117 6.40 -6.87 8.86
C MET A 117 7.72 -7.37 9.46
N ASP A 118 8.87 -6.87 8.97
CA ASP A 118 10.21 -7.26 9.41
C ASP A 118 10.79 -6.38 10.54
N ALA A 119 10.09 -5.32 10.96
CA ALA A 119 10.59 -4.41 12.00
C ALA A 119 9.44 -3.76 12.78
N GLU A 120 9.67 -3.52 14.07
CA GLU A 120 8.72 -2.80 14.91
C GLU A 120 8.65 -1.29 14.56
N GLY A 121 7.49 -0.69 14.85
CA GLY A 121 7.21 0.72 14.62
C GLY A 121 6.74 1.03 13.20
N TYR A 122 6.78 2.31 12.85
CA TYR A 122 6.37 2.82 11.54
C TYR A 122 7.35 3.89 11.04
N ILE A 123 7.46 4.02 9.73
CA ILE A 123 8.10 5.16 9.09
C ILE A 123 7.01 6.19 8.78
N LYS A 124 7.18 7.41 9.29
CA LYS A 124 6.31 8.54 8.94
C LYS A 124 6.86 9.27 7.72
N LEU A 125 6.01 9.48 6.73
CA LEU A 125 6.30 10.21 5.50
C LEU A 125 5.28 11.35 5.32
N ALA A 126 5.72 12.40 4.64
CA ALA A 126 4.96 13.58 4.23
C ALA A 126 5.27 13.89 2.74
N PRO A 127 4.38 14.57 1.99
CA PRO A 127 4.61 14.86 0.57
C PRO A 127 5.92 15.61 0.29
N GLU A 128 6.36 16.46 1.21
CA GLU A 128 7.61 17.23 1.12
C GLU A 128 8.85 16.33 1.05
N ASP A 129 8.76 15.13 1.60
CA ASP A 129 9.85 14.16 1.58
C ASP A 129 10.16 13.64 0.16
N PHE A 130 9.26 13.84 -0.80
CA PHE A 130 9.50 13.56 -2.22
C PHE A 130 10.34 14.65 -2.92
N MET A 131 10.47 15.83 -2.30
CA MET A 131 11.28 16.94 -2.82
C MET A 131 12.73 16.87 -2.33
N ASP A 132 13.01 16.06 -1.32
CA ASP A 132 14.34 15.91 -0.74
C ASP A 132 15.29 15.14 -1.66
N SER A 133 16.58 15.51 -1.59
CA SER A 133 17.66 14.82 -2.33
C SER A 133 17.89 13.36 -1.92
N VAL A 134 17.32 12.95 -0.79
CA VAL A 134 17.36 11.56 -0.30
C VAL A 134 16.20 10.79 -0.90
N SER A 135 16.46 9.64 -1.53
CA SER A 135 15.37 8.82 -2.05
C SER A 135 14.46 8.32 -0.93
N LEU A 136 13.14 8.48 -1.10
CA LEU A 136 12.14 8.00 -0.15
C LEU A 136 12.30 6.50 0.15
N GLU A 137 12.69 5.73 -0.87
CA GLU A 137 13.06 4.32 -0.71
C GLU A 137 14.17 4.11 0.32
N SER A 138 15.19 4.98 0.36
CA SER A 138 16.28 4.90 1.34
C SER A 138 15.78 5.17 2.76
N ARG A 139 14.77 6.03 2.93
CA ARG A 139 14.14 6.29 4.23
C ARG A 139 13.34 5.08 4.70
N ILE A 140 12.52 4.49 3.84
CA ILE A 140 11.76 3.26 4.17
C ILE A 140 12.73 2.10 4.46
N ARG A 141 13.81 1.98 3.67
CA ARG A 141 14.89 1.01 3.90
C ARG A 141 15.68 1.24 5.20
N GLY A 142 15.47 2.36 5.89
CA GLY A 142 16.23 2.73 7.08
C GLY A 142 17.71 3.03 6.81
N SER A 143 18.09 3.29 5.55
CA SER A 143 19.47 3.58 5.15
C SER A 143 19.94 4.98 5.55
N LEU A 144 19.03 5.84 6.01
CA LEU A 144 19.33 7.16 6.56
C LEU A 144 18.47 7.38 7.81
N MET A 145 19.03 7.10 8.99
CA MET A 145 18.56 7.74 10.21
C MET A 145 19.28 9.10 10.29
N PRO A 146 18.57 10.25 10.26
CA PRO A 146 19.14 11.47 10.80
C PRO A 146 19.44 11.19 12.27
N GLY A 147 20.66 11.49 12.68
CA GLY A 147 21.16 11.19 14.02
C GLY A 147 20.20 11.60 15.11
N THR A 148 20.08 10.72 16.10
CA THR A 148 19.67 11.07 17.46
C THR A 148 20.53 12.26 17.93
N THR A 149 20.03 13.48 17.81
CA THR A 149 20.56 14.58 18.62
C THR A 149 19.93 14.49 19.99
N SER A 150 20.61 13.78 20.89
CA SER A 150 20.51 14.08 22.32
C SER A 150 21.11 15.46 22.56
N ASN A 151 20.33 16.36 23.16
CA ASN A 151 20.85 17.44 23.99
C ASN A 151 19.87 17.68 25.14
#